data_AF-A0A9P0LVJ6-F1
#
_entry.id   AF-A0A9P0LVJ6-F1
#
_cell.length_a   1.000
_cell.length_b   1.000
_cell.length_c   1.000
_cell.angle_alpha   90.00
_cell.angle_beta   90.00
_cell.angle_gamma   90.00
#
_symmetry.space_group_name_H-M   'P 1'
#
loop_
_entity.id
_entity.type
_entity.pdbx_description
1 polymer ?
#
loop_
_entity_poly.entity_id
_entity_poly.type
_entity_poly.pdbx_seq_one_letter_code
_entity_poly.pdbx_strand_id
1 'polypeptide(L)' 'MWVRSWISRRQDSGFFAQLVKELHSEDMISYANFLHMSSKDYEYLLQKVEPLIRKQDTHLRLAISPSERLMLTLRFSNRR' A
#
# COMPACT_ATOMS: atom_id res chain seq x y z
N MET A 1 3.34 2.10 -26.10
CA MET A 1 3.97 2.14 -24.75
C MET A 1 3.39 1.03 -23.89
N TRP A 2 4.24 0.30 -23.16
CA TRP A 2 3.86 -0.89 -22.38
C TRP A 2 3.04 -0.56 -21.11
N VAL A 3 3.07 0.68 -20.63
CA VAL A 3 2.28 1.17 -19.48
C VAL A 3 1.37 2.32 -19.92
N ARG A 4 0.15 2.38 -19.39
CA ARG A 4 -0.77 3.51 -19.60
C ARG A 4 -0.25 4.74 -18.86
N SER A 5 -0.35 5.92 -19.48
CA SER A 5 0.19 7.19 -18.93
C SER A 5 -0.34 7.57 -17.55
N TRP A 6 -1.57 7.16 -17.20
CA TRP A 6 -2.12 7.39 -15.87
C TRP A 6 -1.58 6.41 -14.81
N ILE A 7 -1.16 5.20 -15.21
CA ILE A 7 -0.58 4.20 -14.30
C ILE A 7 0.88 4.53 -13.98
N SER A 8 1.61 5.18 -14.90
CA SER A 8 3.00 5.59 -14.65
C SER A 8 3.12 6.60 -13.52
N ARG A 9 2.08 7.42 -13.28
CA ARG A 9 2.02 8.42 -12.21
C ARG A 9 1.66 7.87 -10.83
N ARG A 10 1.59 6.53 -10.65
CA ARG A 10 1.13 5.94 -9.38
C ARG A 10 1.97 6.34 -8.15
N GLN A 11 3.23 6.70 -8.34
CA GLN A 11 4.10 7.11 -7.24
C GLN A 11 3.74 8.48 -6.69
N ASP A 12 3.13 9.33 -7.53
CA ASP A 12 2.75 10.69 -7.16
C ASP A 12 1.25 10.80 -6.89
N SER A 13 0.44 10.09 -7.67
CA SER A 13 -1.04 10.20 -7.67
C SER A 13 -1.74 8.85 -7.51
N GLY A 14 -1.03 7.83 -7.05
CA GLY A 14 -1.63 6.53 -6.75
C GLY A 14 -2.35 6.55 -5.41
N PHE A 15 -3.27 5.61 -5.24
CA PHE A 15 -4.02 5.36 -4.01
C PHE A 15 -3.12 5.38 -2.75
N PHE A 16 -1.98 4.69 -2.81
CA PHE A 16 -1.07 4.58 -1.67
C PHE A 16 -0.26 5.86 -1.41
N ALA A 17 0.18 6.55 -2.46
CA ALA A 17 0.94 7.78 -2.33
C ALA A 17 0.11 8.94 -1.77
N GLN A 18 -1.20 8.93 -2.07
CA GLN A 18 -2.12 10.00 -1.71
C GLN A 18 -3.03 9.60 -0.55
N LEU A 19 -4.09 8.83 -0.79
CA LEU A 19 -5.13 8.56 0.21
C LEU A 19 -4.57 7.94 1.50
N VAL A 20 -3.70 6.94 1.37
CA VAL A 20 -3.14 6.25 2.55
C VAL A 20 -2.30 7.20 3.39
N LYS A 21 -1.51 8.03 2.73
CA LYS A 21 -0.65 9.02 3.38
C LYS A 21 -1.50 10.07 4.09
N GLU A 22 -2.52 10.62 3.42
CA GLU A 22 -3.48 11.58 3.97
C GLU A 22 -4.22 10.99 5.17
N LEU A 23 -4.75 9.76 5.06
CA LEU A 23 -5.41 9.07 6.17
C LEU A 23 -4.46 8.88 7.36
N HIS A 24 -3.23 8.45 7.11
CA HIS A 24 -2.26 8.23 8.18
C HIS A 24 -1.85 9.54 8.88
N SER A 25 -1.77 10.67 8.16
CA SER A 25 -1.37 11.96 8.75
C SER A 25 -2.53 12.75 9.37
N GLU A 26 -3.73 12.66 8.79
CA GLU A 26 -4.85 13.55 9.12
C GLU A 26 -6.00 12.85 9.85
N ASP A 27 -6.19 11.54 9.62
CA ASP A 27 -7.32 10.79 10.19
C ASP A 27 -6.95 9.33 10.53
N MET A 28 -6.26 9.18 11.67
CA MET A 28 -5.84 7.88 12.18
C MET A 28 -7.02 6.95 12.50
N ILE A 29 -8.22 7.48 12.78
CA ILE A 29 -9.43 6.69 13.03
C ILE A 29 -9.88 6.06 11.71
N SER A 30 -10.01 6.86 10.65
CA SER A 30 -10.34 6.36 9.33
C SER A 30 -9.25 5.45 8.76
N TYR A 31 -7.97 5.69 9.07
CA TYR A 31 -6.88 4.76 8.72
C TYR A 31 -7.07 3.38 9.37
N ALA A 32 -7.35 3.34 10.67
CA ALA A 32 -7.60 2.09 11.38
C ALA A 32 -8.87 1.38 10.86
N ASN A 33 -9.95 2.13 10.61
CA ASN A 33 -11.18 1.61 10.02
C ASN A 33 -10.98 1.11 8.58
N PHE A 34 -10.09 1.75 7.82
CA PHE A 34 -9.76 1.35 6.46
C PHE A 34 -9.12 -0.04 6.43
N LEU A 35 -8.19 -0.31 7.35
CA LEU A 35 -7.46 -1.57 7.48
C LEU A 35 -8.18 -2.61 8.36
N HIS A 36 -9.17 -2.20 9.16
CA HIS A 36 -9.77 -2.97 10.25
C HIS A 36 -8.74 -3.47 11.29
N MET A 37 -7.68 -2.70 11.53
CA MET A 37 -6.64 -3.00 12.52
C MET A 37 -5.91 -1.72 12.94
N SER A 38 -5.18 -1.78 14.05
CA SER A 38 -4.35 -0.65 14.47
C SER A 38 -3.14 -0.48 13.54
N SER A 39 -2.58 0.74 13.50
CA SER A 39 -1.34 0.98 12.76
C SER A 39 -0.18 0.11 13.27
N LYS A 40 -0.14 -0.20 14.57
CA LYS A 40 0.89 -1.04 15.17
C LYS A 40 0.79 -2.49 14.69
N ASP A 41 -0.42 -3.03 14.62
CA ASP A 41 -0.64 -4.40 14.12
C ASP A 41 -0.28 -4.50 12.63
N TYR A 42 -0.65 -3.48 11.86
CA TYR A 42 -0.27 -3.40 10.45
C TYR A 42 1.25 -3.39 10.27
N GLU A 43 1.97 -2.57 11.05
CA GLU A 43 3.42 -2.46 10.96
C GLU A 43 4.13 -3.74 11.42
N TYR A 44 3.63 -4.39 12.47
CA TYR A 44 4.08 -5.71 12.90
C TYR A 44 3.92 -6.77 11.80
N LEU A 45 2.75 -6.82 11.15
CA LEU A 45 2.51 -7.73 10.03
C LEU A 45 3.41 -7.42 8.84
N LEU A 46 3.59 -6.13 8.53
CA LEU A 46 4.46 -5.69 7.44
C LEU A 46 5.89 -6.17 7.66
N GLN A 47 6.46 -6.01 8.86
CA GLN A 47 7.82 -6.46 9.16
C GLN A 47 8.01 -7.98 8.94
N LYS A 48 6.98 -8.78 9.21
CA LYS A 48 7.04 -10.25 9.01
C LYS A 48 6.88 -10.65 7.55
N VAL A 49 6.00 -9.97 6.83
CA VAL A 49 5.61 -10.36 5.46
C VAL A 49 6.49 -9.70 4.40
N GLU A 50 7.06 -8.53 4.68
CA GLU A 50 7.93 -7.78 3.77
C GLU A 50 8.98 -8.66 3.06
N PRO A 51 9.81 -9.45 3.76
CA PRO A 51 10.83 -10.28 3.11
C PRO A 51 10.24 -11.31 2.14
N LEU A 52 8.99 -11.72 2.34
CA LEU A 52 8.30 -12.72 1.53
C LEU A 52 7.66 -12.12 0.28
N ILE A 53 7.23 -10.87 0.34
CA ILE A 53 6.49 -10.23 -0.75
C ILE A 53 7.33 -9.23 -1.55
N ARG A 54 8.51 -8.83 -1.08
CA ARG A 54 9.35 -7.85 -1.77
C ARG A 54 9.68 -8.30 -3.19
N LYS A 55 9.48 -7.40 -4.15
CA LYS A 55 9.82 -7.61 -5.56
C LYS A 55 10.94 -6.67 -5.96
N GLN A 56 11.76 -7.10 -6.91
CA GLN A 56 12.82 -6.29 -7.48
C GLN A 56 12.27 -5.31 -8.51
N ASP A 57 12.92 -4.15 -8.60
CA ASP A 57 12.68 -3.20 -9.66
C ASP A 57 13.16 -3.74 -11.01
N THR A 58 12.57 -3.25 -12.08
CA THR A 58 12.97 -3.58 -13.45
C THR A 58 13.27 -2.31 -14.23
N HIS A 59 14.00 -2.41 -15.33
CA HIS A 59 14.26 -1.28 -16.23
C HIS A 59 13.00 -0.63 -16.80
N LEU A 60 11.88 -1.37 -16.83
CA LEU A 60 10.62 -0.89 -17.36
C LEU A 60 9.76 -0.21 -16.30
N ARG A 61 9.84 -0.66 -15.05
CA ARG A 61 9.01 -0.17 -13.95
C ARG A 61 9.57 -0.56 -12.59
N LEU A 62 9.46 0.36 -11.64
CA LEU A 62 9.65 0.09 -10.22
C LEU A 62 8.61 -0.92 -9.73
N ALA A 63 8.97 -1.73 -8.74
CA ALA A 63 8.07 -2.63 -8.05
C ALA A 63 7.00 -1.86 -7.27
N ILE A 64 5.90 -2.53 -6.98
CA ILE A 64 4.94 -2.06 -5.97
C ILE A 64 5.58 -2.30 -4.60
N SER A 65 5.51 -1.34 -3.69
CA SER A 65 6.13 -1.50 -2.37
C SER A 65 5.47 -2.64 -1.58
N PRO A 66 6.19 -3.32 -0.68
CA PRO A 66 5.60 -4.33 0.20
C PRO A 66 4.41 -3.78 1.00
N SER A 67 4.53 -2.55 1.51
CA SER A 67 3.48 -1.86 2.27
C SER A 67 2.21 -1.62 1.43
N GLU A 68 2.36 -1.07 0.22
CA GLU A 68 1.24 -0.85 -0.71
C GLU A 68 0.53 -2.16 -1.04
N ARG A 69 1.30 -3.22 -1.31
CA ARG A 69 0.74 -4.53 -1.65
C ARG A 69 0.00 -5.16 -0.48
N LEU A 70 0.57 -5.13 0.72
CA LEU A 70 -0.04 -5.67 1.92
C LEU A 70 -1.33 -4.91 2.26
N MET A 71 -1.30 -3.59 2.21
CA MET A 71 -2.46 -2.75 2.51
C MET A 71 -3.64 -3.02 1.58
N LEU A 72 -3.38 -3.09 0.27
CA LEU A 72 -4.42 -3.46 -0.70
C LEU A 72 -4.98 -4.85 -0.40
N THR A 73 -4.12 -5.81 -0.08
CA THR A 73 -4.54 -7.18 0.25
C THR A 73 -5.45 -7.22 1.48
N LEU A 74 -5.06 -6.55 2.56
CA LEU A 74 -5.84 -6.49 3.80
C LEU A 74 -7.17 -5.77 3.61
N ARG A 75 -7.20 -4.70 2.81
CA ARG A 75 -8.44 -3.97 2.50
C ARG A 75 -9.52 -4.86 1.87
N PHE A 76 -9.12 -5.78 0.99
CA PHE A 76 -10.05 -6.70 0.34
C PHE A 76 -10.30 -7.98 1.15
N SER A 77 -9.31 -8.47 1.88
CA SER A 77 -9.44 -9.70 2.67
C SER A 77 -10.26 -9.53 3.95
N ASN A 78 -10.24 -8.34 4.57
CA ASN A 78 -10.95 -8.08 5.84
C ASN A 78 -12.43 -7.71 5.67
N ARG A 79 -13.01 -7.84 4.47
CA ARG A 79 -14.42 -7.52 4.17
C ARG A 79 -15.37 -8.73 4.25
N ARG A 80 -15.05 -9.75 5.04
CA ARG A 80 -15.96 -10.89 5.29
C ARG A 80 -16.87 -10.64 6.48
#